data_AF-A0A4V1ZBV7-F1
#
_entry.id   AF-A0A4V1ZBV7-F1
#
_cell.length_a   1.000
_cell.length_b   1.000
_cell.length_c   1.000
_cell.angle_alpha   90.00
_cell.angle_beta   90.00
_cell.angle_gamma   90.00
#
_symmetry.space_group_name_H-M   'P 1'
#
loop_
_entity.id
_entity.type
_entity.pdbx_description
1 polymer ?
#
loop_
_entity_poly.entity_id
_entity_poly.type
_entity_poly.pdbx_seq_one_letter_code
_entity_poly.pdbx_strand_id
1 'polypeptide(L)'
;MKKYGLIILMFCICTSTYGQSISFFDLTNLTNLSDGQAHTYLTLGNTFKRQYLEEKDGKTIEHFRSISTKVKEQSIVIGEHVKLSNGTLLRTVKYDTRDPQHIVNLIAQARRAKLVMKFQGQDADNNIYKFDNEFYFITMLISTTENKGSVEVTQKEFVGY
;
A
#
# COMPACT_ATOMS: atom_id res chain seq x y z
N MET A 1 38.23 -29.89 4.21
CA MET A 1 36.79 -29.78 4.56
C MET A 1 36.28 -28.34 4.48
N LYS A 2 36.31 -27.68 3.30
CA LYS A 2 35.81 -26.30 3.10
C LYS A 2 34.88 -26.13 1.90
N LYS A 3 34.62 -27.21 1.13
CA LYS A 3 33.89 -27.16 -0.14
C LYS A 3 32.37 -27.41 -0.02
N TYR A 4 31.90 -27.86 1.16
CA TYR A 4 30.49 -28.17 1.38
C TYR A 4 29.65 -26.97 1.86
N GLY A 5 30.27 -25.87 2.31
CA GLY A 5 29.55 -24.69 2.77
C GLY A 5 28.80 -23.94 1.65
N LEU A 6 29.34 -23.98 0.42
CA LEU A 6 28.73 -23.29 -0.73
C LEU A 6 27.42 -23.96 -1.17
N ILE A 7 27.33 -25.29 -1.04
CA ILE A 7 26.14 -26.06 -1.44
C ILE A 7 24.99 -25.84 -0.45
N ILE A 8 25.30 -25.71 0.85
CA ILE A 8 24.31 -25.37 1.88
C ILE A 8 23.81 -23.93 1.70
N LEU A 9 24.70 -22.99 1.35
CA LEU A 9 24.32 -21.60 1.08
C LEU A 9 23.38 -21.50 -0.14
N MET A 10 23.60 -22.31 -1.17
CA MET A 10 22.80 -22.30 -2.40
C MET A 10 21.39 -22.89 -2.19
N PHE A 11 21.22 -23.83 -1.26
CA PHE A 11 19.90 -24.36 -0.88
C PHE A 11 19.04 -23.38 -0.08
N CYS A 12 19.63 -22.38 0.58
CA CYS A 12 18.89 -21.34 1.30
C CYS A 12 18.27 -20.26 0.39
N ILE A 13 18.66 -20.20 -0.90
CA ILE A 13 18.21 -19.15 -1.84
C ILE A 13 16.93 -19.58 -2.59
N CYS A 14 16.50 -20.83 -2.47
CA CYS A 14 15.33 -21.38 -3.17
C CYS A 14 14.00 -21.15 -2.44
N THR A 15 13.91 -20.19 -1.51
CA THR A 15 12.60 -19.77 -1.01
C THR A 15 11.95 -18.90 -2.08
N SER A 16 10.95 -19.45 -2.76
CA SER A 16 10.06 -18.68 -3.63
C SER A 16 9.23 -17.73 -2.77
N THR A 17 9.82 -16.61 -2.34
CA THR A 17 9.06 -15.51 -1.75
C THR A 17 8.31 -14.83 -2.88
N TYR A 18 7.04 -15.18 -3.05
CA TYR A 18 6.16 -14.44 -3.94
C TYR A 18 5.98 -13.05 -3.32
N GLY A 19 6.63 -12.07 -3.94
CA GLY A 19 6.71 -10.71 -3.41
C GLY A 19 5.37 -9.99 -3.44
N GLN A 20 5.27 -9.00 -2.56
CA GLN A 20 4.21 -8.00 -2.56
C GLN A 20 4.02 -7.41 -3.97
N SER A 21 2.77 -7.26 -4.40
CA SER A 21 2.45 -6.84 -5.77
C SER A 21 2.43 -5.32 -5.97
N ILE A 22 2.60 -4.56 -4.89
CA ILE A 22 2.67 -3.10 -4.90
C ILE A 22 3.70 -2.61 -3.88
N SER A 23 4.51 -1.61 -4.24
CA SER A 23 5.47 -1.00 -3.33
C SER A 23 4.90 0.22 -2.61
N PHE A 24 5.62 0.71 -1.61
CA PHE A 24 5.26 1.96 -0.92
C PHE A 24 5.25 3.15 -1.88
N PHE A 25 6.23 3.23 -2.77
CA PHE A 25 6.31 4.31 -3.75
C PHE A 25 5.14 4.29 -4.73
N ASP A 26 4.69 3.11 -5.13
CA ASP A 26 3.53 2.96 -6.00
C ASP A 26 2.26 3.49 -5.31
N LEU A 27 2.06 3.19 -4.02
CA LEU A 27 0.94 3.73 -3.23
C LEU A 27 0.97 5.26 -3.16
N THR A 28 2.12 5.85 -2.86
CA THR A 28 2.26 7.32 -2.85
C THR A 28 2.07 7.91 -4.25
N ASN A 29 2.56 7.25 -5.30
CA ASN A 29 2.43 7.72 -6.67
C ASN A 29 0.96 7.70 -7.11
N LEU A 30 0.22 6.65 -6.79
CA LEU A 30 -1.22 6.53 -7.08
C LEU A 30 -2.01 7.70 -6.51
N THR A 31 -1.64 8.21 -5.33
CA THR A 31 -2.33 9.39 -4.78
C THR A 31 -2.12 10.67 -5.60
N ASN A 32 -1.07 10.76 -6.42
CA ASN A 32 -0.79 11.93 -7.26
C ASN A 32 -1.42 11.83 -8.66
N LEU A 33 -1.95 10.67 -9.04
CA LEU A 33 -2.53 10.42 -10.36
C LEU A 33 -4.00 10.81 -10.39
N SER A 34 -4.51 11.20 -11.57
CA SER A 34 -5.95 11.26 -11.81
C SER A 34 -6.55 9.85 -11.79
N ASP A 35 -7.87 9.73 -11.60
CA ASP A 35 -8.51 8.42 -11.47
C ASP A 35 -8.26 7.53 -12.70
N GLY A 36 -8.33 8.10 -13.91
CA GLY A 36 -8.02 7.37 -15.15
C GLY A 36 -6.54 6.96 -15.29
N GLN A 37 -5.61 7.78 -14.80
CA GLN A 37 -4.18 7.44 -14.77
C GLN A 37 -3.90 6.33 -13.74
N ALA A 38 -4.50 6.42 -12.55
CA ALA A 38 -4.40 5.41 -11.51
C ALA A 38 -5.01 4.07 -11.96
N HIS A 39 -6.17 4.10 -12.60
CA HIS A 39 -6.78 2.91 -13.23
C HIS A 39 -5.83 2.25 -14.22
N THR A 40 -5.25 3.05 -15.13
CA THR A 40 -4.30 2.55 -16.14
C THR A 40 -3.06 1.95 -15.46
N TYR A 41 -2.50 2.65 -14.48
CA TYR A 41 -1.33 2.19 -13.73
C TYR A 41 -1.56 0.81 -13.09
N LEU A 42 -2.73 0.60 -12.47
CA LEU A 42 -3.07 -0.65 -11.79
C LEU A 42 -3.34 -1.82 -12.76
N THR A 43 -3.83 -1.53 -13.96
CA THR A 43 -4.27 -2.55 -14.93
C THR A 43 -3.21 -2.89 -15.97
N LEU A 44 -2.31 -1.95 -16.32
CA LEU A 44 -1.35 -2.11 -17.42
C LEU A 44 -0.42 -3.32 -17.27
N GLY A 45 0.01 -3.61 -16.04
CA GLY A 45 0.88 -4.76 -15.75
C GLY A 45 0.15 -6.10 -15.59
N ASN A 46 -1.18 -6.13 -15.73
CA ASN A 46 -2.04 -7.27 -15.38
C ASN A 46 -1.78 -7.79 -13.94
N THR A 47 -1.38 -6.88 -13.05
CA THR A 47 -1.14 -7.18 -11.63
C THR A 47 -2.45 -7.14 -10.85
N PHE A 48 -3.27 -6.13 -11.14
CA PHE A 48 -4.59 -5.94 -10.55
C PHE A 48 -5.67 -5.89 -11.63
N LYS A 49 -6.85 -6.38 -11.29
CA LYS A 49 -8.08 -6.21 -12.08
C LYS A 49 -9.09 -5.41 -11.27
N ARG A 50 -9.85 -4.55 -11.95
CA ARG A 50 -11.03 -3.93 -11.35
C ARG A 50 -12.04 -5.01 -10.98
N GLN A 51 -12.52 -4.98 -9.74
CA GLN A 51 -13.58 -5.83 -9.25
C GLN A 51 -14.94 -5.17 -9.48
N TYR A 52 -15.11 -3.95 -8.99
CA TYR A 52 -16.35 -3.20 -9.11
C TYR A 52 -16.11 -1.69 -8.97
N LEU A 53 -17.16 -0.93 -9.28
CA LEU A 53 -17.28 0.50 -9.06
C LEU A 53 -18.30 0.73 -7.96
N GLU A 54 -18.06 1.74 -7.13
CA GLU A 54 -18.96 2.17 -6.07
C GLU A 54 -19.17 3.67 -6.21
N GLU A 55 -20.44 4.10 -6.30
CA GLU A 55 -20.79 5.52 -6.25
C GLU A 55 -21.08 5.90 -4.80
N LYS A 56 -20.24 6.76 -4.22
CA LYS A 56 -20.36 7.18 -2.82
C LYS A 56 -20.09 8.67 -2.68
N ASP A 57 -21.03 9.38 -2.08
CA ASP A 57 -20.94 10.84 -1.85
C ASP A 57 -20.62 11.65 -3.13
N GLY A 58 -21.16 11.21 -4.28
CA GLY A 58 -20.91 11.81 -5.59
C GLY A 58 -19.53 11.52 -6.19
N LYS A 59 -18.83 10.50 -5.67
CA LYS A 59 -17.50 10.06 -6.14
C LYS A 59 -17.61 8.63 -6.67
N THR A 60 -16.97 8.38 -7.80
CA THR A 60 -16.74 7.04 -8.32
C THR A 60 -15.50 6.45 -7.64
N ILE A 61 -15.71 5.44 -6.80
CA ILE A 61 -14.66 4.68 -6.12
C ILE A 61 -14.42 3.39 -6.90
N GLU A 62 -13.17 3.14 -7.28
CA GLU A 62 -12.79 1.92 -7.96
C GLU A 62 -12.10 0.95 -7.00
N HIS A 63 -12.59 -0.30 -7.00
CA HIS A 63 -12.04 -1.38 -6.18
C HIS A 63 -11.30 -2.38 -7.07
N PHE A 64 -10.05 -2.67 -6.73
CA PHE A 64 -9.16 -3.57 -7.46
C PHE A 64 -8.77 -4.77 -6.61
N ARG A 65 -8.48 -5.90 -7.26
CA ARG A 65 -7.95 -7.11 -6.63
C ARG A 65 -6.81 -7.69 -7.45
N SER A 66 -5.81 -8.23 -6.76
CA SER A 66 -4.67 -8.91 -7.39
C SER A 66 -5.13 -10.09 -8.24
N ILE A 67 -4.52 -10.27 -9.42
CA ILE A 67 -4.85 -11.35 -10.36
C ILE A 67 -4.08 -12.64 -10.02
N SER A 68 -2.83 -12.51 -9.57
CA SER A 68 -1.95 -13.65 -9.29
C SER A 68 -2.51 -14.52 -8.16
N THR A 69 -2.59 -15.83 -8.40
CA THR A 69 -2.90 -16.84 -7.37
C THR A 69 -1.67 -17.26 -6.56
N LYS A 70 -0.47 -16.82 -6.98
CA LYS A 70 0.80 -17.16 -6.31
C LYS A 70 1.11 -16.25 -5.12
N VAL A 71 0.57 -15.04 -5.13
CA VAL A 71 0.69 -14.09 -4.02
C VAL A 71 -0.62 -14.12 -3.22
N LYS A 72 -0.55 -13.92 -1.91
CA LYS A 72 -1.76 -13.70 -1.11
C LYS A 72 -2.54 -12.52 -1.66
N GLU A 73 -3.86 -12.61 -1.49
CA GLU A 73 -4.79 -11.60 -1.99
C GLU A 73 -4.42 -10.20 -1.50
N GLN A 74 -4.50 -9.27 -2.44
CA GLN A 74 -4.31 -7.85 -2.22
C GLN A 74 -5.46 -7.09 -2.89
N SER A 75 -5.94 -6.04 -2.25
CA SER A 75 -6.90 -5.10 -2.82
C SER A 75 -6.38 -3.68 -2.77
N ILE A 76 -6.80 -2.88 -3.74
CA ILE A 76 -6.49 -1.45 -3.81
C ILE A 76 -7.78 -0.70 -4.07
N VAL A 77 -7.96 0.42 -3.39
CA VAL A 77 -9.10 1.33 -3.58
C VAL A 77 -8.57 2.69 -3.97
N ILE A 78 -9.11 3.26 -5.05
CA ILE A 78 -8.82 4.62 -5.56
C ILE A 78 -10.12 5.38 -5.82
N GLY A 79 -10.01 6.69 -6.08
CA GLY A 79 -11.15 7.58 -6.36
C GLY A 79 -11.65 8.34 -5.12
N GLU A 80 -11.22 7.96 -3.92
CA GLU A 80 -11.50 8.71 -2.71
C GLU A 80 -10.70 10.01 -2.68
N HIS A 81 -11.38 11.13 -2.51
CA HIS A 81 -10.74 12.44 -2.45
C HIS A 81 -11.54 13.47 -1.64
N VAL A 82 -10.86 14.54 -1.22
CA VAL A 82 -11.44 15.74 -0.63
C VAL A 82 -11.15 16.92 -1.55
N LYS A 83 -12.19 17.66 -1.94
CA LYS A 83 -12.05 18.86 -2.76
C LYS A 83 -11.88 20.08 -1.86
N LEU A 84 -10.76 20.78 -2.01
CA LEU A 84 -10.48 22.05 -1.34
C LEU A 84 -11.26 23.20 -1.96
N SER A 85 -11.32 24.33 -1.26
CA SER A 85 -12.01 25.55 -1.72
C SER A 85 -11.45 26.11 -3.04
N ASN A 86 -10.15 25.91 -3.29
CA ASN A 86 -9.48 26.28 -4.54
C ASN A 86 -9.69 25.27 -5.69
N GLY A 87 -10.46 24.19 -5.46
CA GLY A 87 -10.75 23.16 -6.45
C GLY A 87 -9.73 22.02 -6.51
N THR A 88 -8.61 22.11 -5.78
CA THR A 88 -7.61 21.03 -5.68
C THR A 88 -8.24 19.79 -5.02
N LEU A 89 -7.92 18.62 -5.55
CA LEU A 89 -8.36 17.33 -5.03
C LEU A 89 -7.23 16.68 -4.24
N LEU A 90 -7.44 16.48 -2.95
CA LEU A 90 -6.57 15.68 -2.08
C LEU A 90 -7.04 14.24 -2.11
N ARG A 91 -6.24 13.34 -2.66
CA ARG A 91 -6.64 11.94 -2.88
C ARG A 91 -6.21 11.04 -1.74
N THR A 92 -6.96 9.96 -1.57
CA THR A 92 -6.66 8.86 -0.65
C THR A 92 -6.62 7.56 -1.43
N VAL A 93 -5.60 6.75 -1.16
CA VAL A 93 -5.45 5.40 -1.70
C VAL A 93 -5.41 4.43 -0.53
N LYS A 94 -6.19 3.35 -0.64
CA LYS A 94 -6.19 2.27 0.36
C LYS A 94 -5.66 0.99 -0.26
N TYR A 95 -4.93 0.24 0.54
CA TYR A 95 -4.38 -1.06 0.20
C TYR A 95 -4.69 -2.03 1.33
N ASP A 96 -5.23 -3.19 1.02
CA ASP A 96 -5.39 -4.28 1.99
C ASP A 96 -4.72 -5.55 1.48
N THR A 97 -4.34 -6.39 2.42
CA THR A 97 -3.69 -7.66 2.11
C THR A 97 -3.99 -8.73 3.14
N ARG A 98 -4.01 -9.99 2.69
CA ARG A 98 -4.08 -11.19 3.54
C ARG A 98 -2.72 -11.72 3.97
N ASP A 99 -1.66 -10.92 3.82
CA ASP A 99 -0.31 -11.22 4.27
C ASP A 99 0.27 -10.05 5.09
N PRO A 100 0.25 -10.12 6.43
CA PRO A 100 0.85 -9.12 7.30
C PRO A 100 2.31 -8.76 6.97
N GLN A 101 3.08 -9.69 6.37
CA GLN A 101 4.47 -9.45 6.01
C GLN A 101 4.59 -8.34 4.95
N HIS A 102 3.59 -8.18 4.08
CA HIS A 102 3.55 -7.07 3.13
C HIS A 102 3.53 -5.72 3.85
N ILE A 103 2.76 -5.60 4.94
CA ILE A 103 2.71 -4.35 5.73
C ILE A 103 4.05 -4.12 6.44
N VAL A 104 4.67 -5.15 7.00
CA VAL A 104 6.01 -5.05 7.58
C VAL A 104 7.03 -4.55 6.54
N ASN A 105 6.93 -5.03 5.30
CA ASN A 105 7.79 -4.58 4.21
C ASN A 105 7.51 -3.12 3.81
N LEU A 106 6.24 -2.69 3.79
CA LEU A 106 5.87 -1.29 3.53
C LEU A 106 6.35 -0.35 4.63
N ILE A 107 6.26 -0.76 5.91
CA ILE A 107 6.81 -0.03 7.05
C ILE A 107 8.32 0.18 6.86
N ALA A 108 9.04 -0.88 6.46
CA ALA A 108 10.48 -0.79 6.19
C ALA A 108 10.78 0.15 5.01
N GLN A 109 9.98 0.12 3.95
CA GLN A 109 10.12 1.05 2.81
C GLN A 109 9.84 2.50 3.21
N ALA A 110 8.78 2.77 3.98
CA ALA A 110 8.47 4.11 4.47
C ALA A 110 9.61 4.69 5.32
N ARG A 111 10.20 3.87 6.20
CA ARG A 111 11.39 4.24 6.98
C ARG A 111 12.60 4.56 6.08
N ARG A 112 12.86 3.76 5.05
CA ARG A 112 13.94 4.02 4.06
C ARG A 112 13.70 5.29 3.26
N ALA A 113 12.44 5.60 2.95
CA ALA A 113 12.02 6.84 2.33
C ALA A 113 12.08 8.06 3.27
N LYS A 114 12.59 7.87 4.51
CA LYS A 114 12.78 8.91 5.52
C LYS A 114 11.49 9.61 5.96
N LEU A 115 10.34 8.92 5.88
CA LEU A 115 9.12 9.43 6.49
C LEU A 115 9.26 9.44 8.01
N VAL A 116 8.71 10.46 8.65
CA VAL A 116 8.73 10.60 10.11
C VAL A 116 7.61 9.74 10.69
N MET A 117 7.98 8.75 11.50
CA MET A 117 7.00 8.00 12.29
C MET A 117 6.45 8.92 13.39
N LYS A 118 5.17 9.28 13.30
CA LYS A 118 4.48 10.12 14.29
C LYS A 118 3.85 9.31 15.41
N PHE A 119 3.52 8.05 15.13
CA PHE A 119 2.86 7.18 16.09
C PHE A 119 3.21 5.72 15.84
N GLN A 120 3.40 4.98 16.93
CA GLN A 120 3.44 3.53 16.97
C GLN A 120 2.71 3.08 18.24
N GLY A 121 1.71 2.22 18.08
CA GLY A 121 0.93 1.71 19.20
C GLY A 121 0.05 0.54 18.76
N GLN A 122 -0.94 0.21 19.58
CA GLN A 122 -1.90 -0.85 19.28
C GLN A 122 -3.27 -0.48 19.85
N ASP A 123 -4.32 -0.99 19.23
CA ASP A 123 -5.66 -1.08 19.81
C ASP A 123 -6.00 -2.56 20.12
N ALA A 124 -7.28 -2.88 20.29
CA ALA A 124 -7.72 -4.25 20.57
C ALA A 124 -7.43 -5.21 19.39
N ASP A 125 -7.44 -4.70 18.17
CA ASP A 125 -7.51 -5.51 16.95
C ASP A 125 -6.29 -5.33 16.03
N ASN A 126 -5.48 -4.29 16.24
CA ASN A 126 -4.41 -3.88 15.34
C ASN A 126 -3.19 -3.32 16.05
N ASN A 127 -2.01 -3.64 15.52
CA ASN A 127 -0.83 -2.80 15.63
C ASN A 127 -0.94 -1.65 14.63
N ILE A 128 -0.68 -0.43 15.09
CA ILE A 128 -0.92 0.81 14.36
C ILE A 128 0.40 1.56 14.20
N TYR A 129 0.73 1.92 12.97
CA TYR A 129 1.89 2.73 12.62
C TYR A 129 1.43 3.92 11.80
N LYS A 130 1.78 5.15 12.23
CA LYS A 130 1.48 6.35 11.45
C LYS A 130 2.76 7.05 11.05
N PHE A 131 2.87 7.34 9.77
CA PHE A 131 3.97 8.07 9.15
C PHE A 131 3.46 9.36 8.53
N ASP A 132 4.37 10.31 8.40
CA ASP A 132 4.08 11.65 7.97
C ASP A 132 5.28 12.25 7.24
N ASN A 133 5.01 13.00 6.17
CA ASN A 133 5.91 14.01 5.64
C ASN A 133 5.10 15.25 5.17
N GLU A 134 5.75 16.16 4.44
CA GLU A 134 5.11 17.38 3.91
C GLU A 134 3.94 17.09 2.94
N PHE A 135 3.91 15.92 2.31
CA PHE A 135 2.96 15.61 1.24
C PHE A 135 1.87 14.60 1.64
N TYR A 136 2.13 13.74 2.63
CA TYR A 136 1.27 12.58 2.92
C TYR A 136 1.11 12.32 4.41
N PHE A 137 -0.12 11.95 4.80
CA PHE A 137 -0.39 11.18 6.00
C PHE A 137 -0.52 9.70 5.63
N ILE A 138 0.12 8.82 6.39
CA ILE A 138 0.10 7.38 6.10
C ILE A 138 -0.20 6.61 7.36
N THR A 139 -1.23 5.77 7.32
CA THR A 139 -1.56 4.85 8.41
C THR A 139 -1.38 3.43 7.91
N MET A 140 -0.63 2.61 8.63
CA MET A 140 -0.43 1.19 8.36
C MET A 140 -0.91 0.39 9.55
N LEU A 141 -1.75 -0.61 9.29
CA LEU A 141 -2.37 -1.46 10.29
C LEU A 141 -1.97 -2.91 10.05
N ILE A 142 -1.62 -3.61 11.12
CA ILE A 142 -1.41 -5.06 11.11
C ILE A 142 -2.38 -5.65 12.13
N SER A 143 -3.32 -6.47 11.68
CA SER A 143 -4.28 -7.08 12.61
C SER A 143 -3.58 -8.03 13.59
N THR A 144 -4.00 -8.00 14.84
CA THR A 144 -3.52 -8.88 15.92
C THR A 144 -4.35 -10.17 16.00
N THR A 145 -5.53 -10.18 15.39
CA THR A 145 -6.52 -11.26 15.47
C THR A 145 -6.69 -11.99 14.14
N GLU A 146 -6.42 -11.32 13.02
CA GLU A 146 -6.55 -11.87 11.67
C GLU A 146 -5.23 -11.79 10.91
N ASN A 147 -5.01 -12.72 9.97
CA ASN A 147 -3.89 -12.64 9.03
C ASN A 147 -4.18 -11.61 7.92
N LYS A 148 -4.29 -10.34 8.30
CA LYS A 148 -4.52 -9.22 7.38
C LYS A 148 -3.79 -7.97 7.83
N GLY A 149 -3.64 -7.04 6.91
CA GLY A 149 -3.25 -5.69 7.23
C GLY A 149 -3.62 -4.72 6.13
N SER A 150 -3.48 -3.44 6.41
CA SER A 150 -3.90 -2.38 5.51
C SER A 150 -2.97 -1.18 5.55
N VAL A 151 -2.99 -0.39 4.49
CA VAL A 151 -2.33 0.90 4.37
C VAL A 151 -3.31 1.90 3.80
N GLU A 152 -3.38 3.07 4.41
CA GLU A 152 -4.07 4.24 3.89
C GLU A 152 -3.05 5.35 3.68
N VAL A 153 -3.01 5.90 2.47
CA VAL A 153 -2.16 7.04 2.10
C VAL A 153 -3.08 8.19 1.69
N THR A 154 -3.01 9.30 2.41
CA THR A 154 -3.82 10.50 2.15
C THR A 154 -2.92 11.68 1.83
N GLN A 155 -3.20 12.37 0.73
CA GLN A 155 -2.51 13.62 0.39
C GLN A 155 -2.83 14.72 1.39
N LYS A 156 -1.80 15.50 1.71
CA LYS A 156 -1.92 16.75 2.47
C LYS A 156 -2.19 17.90 1.53
N GLU A 157 -2.86 18.91 2.06
CA GLU A 157 -2.82 20.23 1.45
C GLU A 157 -1.38 20.74 1.44
N PHE A 158 -0.90 21.07 0.25
CA PHE A 158 0.40 21.72 0.11
C PHE A 158 0.24 23.20 0.46
N VAL A 159 0.72 23.59 1.64
CA VAL A 159 0.85 24.98 2.02
C VAL A 159 2.22 25.44 1.57
N GLY A 160 2.30 26.07 0.39
CA GLY A 160 3.53 26.72 -0.04
C GLY A 160 3.86 27.85 0.93
N TYR A 161 5.01 27.75 1.59
CA TYR A 161 5.54 28.82 2.44
C TYR A 161 6.13 29.96 1.60
#